data_AF-A0A8X7YN72-F1
#
_entry.id   AF-A0A8X7YN72-F1
#
_cell.length_a   1.000
_cell.length_b   1.000
_cell.length_c   1.000
_cell.angle_alpha   90.00
_cell.angle_beta   90.00
_cell.angle_gamma   90.00
#
_symmetry.space_group_name_H-M   'P 1'
#
loop_
_entity.id
_entity.type
_entity.pdbx_description
1 polymer ?
#
loop_
_entity_poly.entity_id
_entity_poly.type
_entity_poly.pdbx_seq_one_letter_code
_entity_poly.pdbx_strand_id
1 'polypeptide(L)'
;MTDNEERTEKSQSPIHMESKSSGSPATFIDNLVVPGDVVVDLSSMTNQTIKLGGGLRQDCDAISVMKAGKLRFSKPNKYWVENSQKRYVPCAEDSVLGIVVDSKSDNFLIDIKGPALAFLPVLAFEGGTRRNIPKFEAGTLLYVRVVKANPGMNPELSCTDASGKAAEFGALKDGYMFECSTGLSRMLLSSPTCPVLEALGKKLSFEIAVGLNGRVWVNANSPSIVIIVANAIMNSETLSGVQQKIMAEKLLQKIQPQVDNPSFYRVLWLVWLLGSEGLTLGSIPSEMQSGPLHCSCYRESDTSRTTPYDGLLNGVVFIAAAACRFSDLYSERHAFRQQS
;
A
#
# COMPACT_ATOMS: atom_id res chain seq x y z
N MET A 1 24.52 91.09 23.24
CA MET A 1 23.05 91.08 23.31
C MET A 1 22.53 91.04 21.89
N THR A 2 22.39 89.84 21.36
CA THR A 2 21.71 89.50 20.10
C THR A 2 21.37 88.02 20.22
N ASP A 3 20.12 87.73 20.59
CA ASP A 3 19.54 86.38 20.60
C ASP A 3 19.14 86.00 19.16
N ASN A 4 19.49 84.79 18.74
CA ASN A 4 19.02 84.18 17.50
C ASN A 4 18.26 82.89 17.83
N GLU A 5 17.03 82.82 17.36
CA GLU A 5 16.17 81.63 17.28
C GLU A 5 16.77 80.57 16.35
N GLU A 6 16.69 79.29 16.73
CA GLU A 6 16.92 78.17 15.82
C GLU A 6 15.71 77.22 15.83
N ARG A 7 15.16 77.02 14.64
CA ARG A 7 13.92 76.30 14.33
C ARG A 7 14.26 75.05 13.51
N THR A 8 14.02 73.89 14.12
CA THR A 8 13.56 72.61 13.56
C THR A 8 13.99 72.19 12.13
N GLU A 9 14.75 71.09 12.03
CA GLU A 9 14.72 70.18 10.87
C GLU A 9 14.69 68.70 11.29
N LYS A 10 13.93 67.91 10.50
CA LYS A 10 13.56 66.50 10.71
C LYS A 10 14.73 65.54 10.43
N SER A 11 14.87 64.49 11.24
CA SER A 11 15.58 63.26 10.85
C SER A 11 14.67 62.04 11.03
N GLN A 12 14.36 61.38 9.91
CA GLN A 12 13.63 60.10 9.83
C GLN A 12 14.44 58.98 10.48
N SER A 13 13.77 58.16 11.29
CA SER A 13 14.30 56.92 11.87
C SER A 13 14.27 55.77 10.86
N PRO A 14 15.23 54.83 10.90
CA PRO A 14 15.24 53.66 10.02
C PRO A 14 14.26 52.59 10.52
N ILE A 15 13.63 51.92 9.54
CA ILE A 15 12.64 50.86 9.69
C ILE A 15 13.29 49.64 10.36
N HIS A 16 12.77 49.28 11.54
CA HIS A 16 13.11 48.06 12.25
C HIS A 16 12.42 46.88 11.53
N MET A 17 13.17 46.09 10.75
CA MET A 17 12.69 44.77 10.31
C MET A 17 12.77 43.83 11.51
N GLU A 18 11.62 43.51 12.11
CA GLU A 18 11.51 42.43 13.08
C GLU A 18 11.81 41.09 12.40
N SER A 19 13.00 40.55 12.66
CA SER A 19 13.29 39.14 12.44
C SER A 19 12.45 38.32 13.41
N LYS A 20 11.38 37.72 12.88
CA LYS A 20 10.50 36.81 13.60
C LYS A 20 11.34 35.70 14.26
N SER A 21 11.22 35.63 15.58
CA SER A 21 12.02 34.77 16.46
C SER A 21 12.00 33.31 16.02
N SER A 22 13.21 32.76 15.91
CA SER A 22 13.52 31.34 15.80
C SER A 22 12.82 30.55 16.90
N GLY A 23 11.83 29.75 16.51
CA GLY A 23 11.15 28.82 17.41
C GLY A 23 12.16 27.82 17.97
N SER A 24 12.12 27.60 19.28
CA SER A 24 12.91 26.56 19.93
C SER A 24 12.55 25.18 19.36
N PRO A 25 13.48 24.19 19.38
CA PRO A 25 13.29 22.88 18.75
C PRO A 25 12.11 22.06 19.33
N ALA A 26 11.58 22.46 20.48
CA ALA A 26 10.40 21.86 21.09
C ALA A 26 9.08 22.21 20.35
N THR A 27 9.07 23.26 19.52
CA THR A 27 7.82 23.82 18.98
C THR A 27 7.25 23.02 17.80
N PHE A 28 8.09 22.29 17.07
CA PHE A 28 7.66 21.58 15.85
C PHE A 28 7.42 20.08 16.04
N ILE A 29 7.72 19.52 17.23
CA ILE A 29 7.54 18.08 17.48
C ILE A 29 6.05 17.73 17.35
N ASP A 30 5.76 16.70 16.57
CA ASP A 30 4.41 16.27 16.23
C ASP A 30 3.56 17.32 15.48
N ASN A 31 4.18 18.35 14.91
CA ASN A 31 3.53 19.30 14.02
C ASN A 31 3.88 19.00 12.55
N LEU A 32 3.01 19.48 11.67
CA LEU A 32 3.25 19.49 10.23
C LEU A 32 4.33 20.51 9.93
N VAL A 33 5.36 20.07 9.21
CA VAL A 33 6.48 20.89 8.76
C VAL A 33 6.57 20.85 7.24
N VAL A 34 7.08 21.94 6.66
CA VAL A 34 7.27 22.08 5.21
C VAL A 34 8.75 22.27 4.87
N PRO A 35 9.16 21.99 3.62
CA PRO A 35 10.53 22.24 3.19
C PRO A 35 10.93 23.71 3.40
N GLY A 36 12.08 23.92 4.02
CA GLY A 36 12.60 25.24 4.37
C GLY A 36 12.42 25.64 5.84
N ASP A 37 11.54 24.95 6.59
CA ASP A 37 11.42 25.19 8.04
C ASP A 37 12.72 24.80 8.76
N VAL A 38 13.18 25.68 9.66
CA VAL A 38 14.34 25.42 10.53
C VAL A 38 13.84 24.83 11.84
N VAL A 39 14.21 23.59 12.12
CA VAL A 39 13.65 22.79 13.23
C VAL A 39 14.55 22.85 14.46
N VAL A 40 15.87 22.80 14.26
CA VAL A 40 16.85 22.85 15.35
C VAL A 40 17.96 23.80 14.94
N ASP A 41 18.27 24.74 15.82
CA ASP A 41 19.47 25.57 15.72
C ASP A 41 20.53 25.02 16.67
N LEU A 42 21.61 24.47 16.10
CA LEU A 42 22.70 23.82 16.83
C LEU A 42 23.48 24.81 17.70
N SER A 43 23.44 26.11 17.37
CA SER A 43 24.07 27.16 18.19
C SER A 43 23.50 27.22 19.61
N SER A 44 22.24 26.79 19.78
CA SER A 44 21.54 26.76 21.07
C SER A 44 21.79 25.49 21.91
N MET A 45 22.44 24.47 21.34
CA MET A 45 22.59 23.13 21.93
C MET A 45 24.07 22.69 21.97
N THR A 46 24.88 23.33 22.81
CA THR A 46 26.27 22.92 23.03
C THR A 46 26.37 21.56 23.74
N ASN A 47 27.14 20.63 23.18
CA ASN A 47 27.49 19.29 23.71
C ASN A 47 26.45 18.15 23.60
N GLN A 48 25.47 18.23 22.69
CA GLN A 48 24.59 17.09 22.41
C GLN A 48 24.82 16.52 21.00
N THR A 49 24.94 15.20 20.89
CA THR A 49 24.97 14.52 19.58
C THR A 49 23.55 14.25 19.12
N ILE A 50 23.19 14.76 17.94
CA ILE A 50 21.86 14.60 17.34
C ILE A 50 21.96 13.59 16.20
N LYS A 51 21.04 12.62 16.16
CA LYS A 51 20.90 11.69 15.04
C LYS A 51 19.82 12.19 14.10
N LEU A 52 20.23 12.61 12.90
CA LEU A 52 19.31 13.03 11.84
C LEU A 52 18.84 11.82 11.04
N GLY A 53 17.53 11.64 10.99
CA GLY A 53 16.87 10.68 10.12
C GLY A 53 16.41 11.31 8.80
N GLY A 54 15.60 10.57 8.06
CA GLY A 54 15.12 11.00 6.75
C GLY A 54 14.31 12.29 6.78
N GLY A 55 14.45 13.09 5.72
CA GLY A 55 13.68 14.33 5.51
C GLY A 55 14.25 15.57 6.17
N LEU A 56 15.36 15.45 6.91
CA LEU A 56 16.12 16.56 7.49
C LEU A 56 17.47 16.68 6.81
N ARG A 57 18.00 17.91 6.77
CA ARG A 57 19.34 18.21 6.28
C ARG A 57 20.02 19.19 7.22
N GLN A 58 21.30 18.95 7.49
CA GLN A 58 22.12 19.89 8.22
C GLN A 58 22.82 20.82 7.22
N ASP A 59 22.61 22.12 7.40
CA ASP A 59 23.32 23.19 6.71
C ASP A 59 24.03 24.03 7.77
N CYS A 60 25.34 23.82 7.91
CA CYS A 60 26.17 24.44 8.96
C CYS A 60 25.59 24.17 10.36
N ASP A 61 25.15 25.22 11.04
CA ASP A 61 24.59 25.19 12.38
C ASP A 61 23.05 25.05 12.39
N ALA A 62 22.39 25.06 11.23
CA ALA A 62 20.95 24.94 11.12
C ALA A 62 20.53 23.58 10.58
N ILE A 63 19.53 22.97 11.23
CA ILE A 63 18.86 21.77 10.71
C ILE A 63 17.54 22.19 10.06
N SER A 64 17.47 22.01 8.74
CA SER A 64 16.33 22.39 7.91
C SER A 64 15.56 21.16 7.43
N VAL A 65 14.26 21.36 7.19
CA VAL A 65 13.38 20.35 6.62
C VAL A 65 13.50 20.34 5.11
N MET A 66 13.64 19.16 4.52
CA MET A 66 13.69 18.96 3.07
C MET A 66 12.43 18.31 2.49
N LYS A 67 11.59 17.70 3.34
CA LYS A 67 10.37 17.01 2.93
C LYS A 67 9.20 17.47 3.78
N ALA A 68 8.05 17.71 3.17
CA ALA A 68 6.83 17.95 3.91
C ALA A 68 6.41 16.69 4.69
N GLY A 69 5.91 16.87 5.91
CA GLY A 69 5.45 15.75 6.73
C GLY A 69 5.30 16.13 8.19
N LYS A 70 5.24 15.11 9.05
CA LYS A 70 5.14 15.30 10.50
C LYS A 70 6.52 15.10 11.13
N LEU A 71 7.02 16.10 11.85
CA LEU A 71 8.30 15.95 12.56
C LEU A 71 8.12 15.01 13.74
N ARG A 72 8.96 13.98 13.81
CA ARG A 72 8.98 13.00 14.90
C ARG A 72 10.30 13.06 15.64
N PHE A 73 10.21 12.74 16.93
CA PHE A 73 11.33 12.69 17.85
C PHE A 73 11.33 11.37 18.60
N SER A 74 12.51 10.78 18.78
CA SER A 74 12.73 9.64 19.65
C SER A 74 13.93 9.91 20.56
N LYS A 75 13.76 9.57 21.84
CA LYS A 75 14.81 9.67 22.85
C LYS A 75 15.94 8.66 22.50
N PRO A 76 17.23 8.99 22.66
CA PRO A 76 17.74 10.19 23.32
C PRO A 76 17.69 11.46 22.47
N ASN A 77 18.05 11.44 21.18
CA ASN A 77 18.09 12.64 20.31
C ASN A 77 17.98 12.30 18.80
N LYS A 78 16.97 11.51 18.40
CA LYS A 78 16.74 11.16 16.98
C LYS A 78 15.55 11.94 16.42
N TYR A 79 15.77 12.71 15.36
CA TYR A 79 14.74 13.49 14.67
C TYR A 79 14.56 12.97 13.25
N TRP A 80 13.32 12.88 12.77
CA TRP A 80 13.04 12.58 11.36
C TRP A 80 11.69 13.15 10.94
N VAL A 81 11.49 13.34 9.64
CA VAL A 81 10.19 13.74 9.10
C VAL A 81 9.48 12.49 8.60
N GLU A 82 8.35 12.18 9.21
CA GLU A 82 7.45 11.15 8.75
C GLU A 82 6.64 11.67 7.57
N ASN A 83 6.85 11.07 6.39
CA ASN A 83 6.19 11.45 5.14
C ASN A 83 5.63 10.20 4.43
N SER A 84 4.41 10.28 3.91
CA SER A 84 3.85 9.24 3.05
C SER A 84 4.25 9.49 1.59
N GLN A 85 5.07 8.60 1.03
CA GLN A 85 5.46 8.63 -0.38
C GLN A 85 5.23 7.25 -1.02
N LYS A 86 4.96 7.23 -2.34
CA LYS A 86 4.78 5.97 -3.10
C LYS A 86 6.10 5.30 -3.48
N ARG A 87 7.15 6.09 -3.69
CA ARG A 87 8.49 5.58 -4.03
C ARG A 87 9.24 5.21 -2.75
N TYR A 88 9.73 3.98 -2.67
CA TYR A 88 10.52 3.53 -1.55
C TYR A 88 11.97 4.04 -1.67
N VAL A 89 12.55 4.42 -0.53
CA VAL A 89 13.96 4.76 -0.41
C VAL A 89 14.55 3.76 0.59
N PRO A 90 15.45 2.87 0.15
CA PRO A 90 16.03 1.85 1.01
C PRO A 90 16.71 2.46 2.22
N CYS A 91 16.35 1.99 3.42
CA CYS A 91 17.08 2.27 4.64
C CYS A 91 17.64 0.96 5.18
N ALA A 92 18.83 1.00 5.76
CA ALA A 92 19.34 -0.14 6.50
C ALA A 92 18.34 -0.52 7.60
N GLU A 93 18.26 -1.82 7.89
CA GLU A 93 17.39 -2.41 8.90
C GLU A 93 15.91 -2.51 8.53
N ASP A 94 15.49 -2.04 7.35
CA ASP A 94 14.11 -2.17 6.89
C ASP A 94 13.78 -3.62 6.48
N SER A 95 12.63 -4.13 6.92
CA SER A 95 12.02 -5.35 6.38
C SER A 95 11.16 -5.00 5.16
N VAL A 96 11.43 -5.67 4.03
CA VAL A 96 10.81 -5.36 2.73
C VAL A 96 10.43 -6.62 1.97
N LEU A 97 9.48 -6.47 1.04
CA LEU A 97 9.12 -7.53 0.09
C LEU A 97 9.80 -7.29 -1.26
N GLY A 98 10.63 -8.23 -1.67
CA GLY A 98 11.38 -8.18 -2.92
C GLY A 98 10.93 -9.25 -3.91
N ILE A 99 11.00 -8.96 -5.20
CA ILE A 99 10.73 -9.93 -6.26
C ILE A 99 12.05 -10.27 -6.94
N VAL A 100 12.37 -11.56 -7.06
CA VAL A 100 13.58 -12.01 -7.76
C VAL A 100 13.45 -11.67 -9.24
N VAL A 101 14.38 -10.89 -9.76
CA VAL A 101 14.45 -10.54 -11.19
C VAL A 101 15.35 -11.51 -11.93
N ASP A 102 16.52 -11.78 -11.36
CA ASP A 102 17.54 -12.62 -11.95
C ASP A 102 18.42 -13.26 -10.88
N SER A 103 19.02 -14.40 -11.21
CA SER A 103 19.84 -15.22 -10.32
C SER A 103 21.24 -15.36 -10.90
N LYS A 104 22.23 -14.70 -10.28
CA LYS A 104 23.64 -14.85 -10.65
C LYS A 104 24.33 -15.84 -9.71
N SER A 105 25.54 -16.28 -10.08
CA SER A 105 26.31 -17.27 -9.30
C SER A 105 26.55 -16.85 -7.84
N ASP A 106 26.74 -15.54 -7.62
CA ASP A 106 27.18 -15.01 -6.33
C ASP A 106 26.08 -14.18 -5.65
N ASN A 107 25.14 -13.62 -6.42
CA ASN A 107 24.09 -12.73 -5.92
C ASN A 107 22.79 -12.92 -6.70
N PHE A 108 21.66 -12.83 -6.00
CA PHE A 108 20.34 -12.64 -6.61
C PHE A 108 20.08 -11.15 -6.81
N LEU A 109 19.55 -10.80 -7.98
CA LEU A 109 19.02 -9.47 -8.27
C LEU A 109 17.57 -9.41 -7.85
N ILE A 110 17.23 -8.48 -6.96
CA ILE A 110 15.90 -8.36 -6.39
C ILE A 110 15.36 -6.96 -6.61
N ASP A 111 14.14 -6.85 -7.13
CA ASP A 111 13.40 -5.60 -7.17
C ASP A 111 12.68 -5.37 -5.85
N ILE A 112 13.08 -4.32 -5.12
CA ILE A 112 12.48 -3.87 -3.87
C ILE A 112 11.64 -2.59 -4.03
N LYS A 113 11.28 -2.19 -5.26
CA LYS A 113 10.58 -0.91 -5.55
C LYS A 113 11.41 0.34 -5.17
N GLY A 114 12.73 0.18 -5.16
CA GLY A 114 13.70 1.23 -4.88
C GLY A 114 14.15 1.98 -6.15
N PRO A 115 15.14 2.89 -6.04
CA PRO A 115 15.74 3.55 -7.20
C PRO A 115 16.63 2.62 -8.03
N ALA A 116 17.17 1.56 -7.43
CA ALA A 116 18.04 0.58 -8.06
C ALA A 116 17.67 -0.83 -7.59
N LEU A 117 18.05 -1.85 -8.37
CA LEU A 117 17.92 -3.26 -7.99
C LEU A 117 18.85 -3.56 -6.81
N ALA A 118 18.35 -4.39 -5.90
CA ALA A 118 19.07 -4.81 -4.72
C ALA A 118 19.83 -6.12 -4.97
N PHE A 119 20.93 -6.32 -4.25
CA PHE A 119 21.69 -7.56 -4.26
C PHE A 119 21.39 -8.38 -3.01
N LEU A 120 21.03 -9.65 -3.19
CA LEU A 120 20.96 -10.63 -2.11
C LEU A 120 22.06 -11.67 -2.31
N PRO A 121 23.12 -11.68 -1.49
CA PRO A 121 24.19 -12.65 -1.60
C PRO A 121 23.68 -14.08 -1.40
N VAL A 122 24.20 -15.03 -2.17
CA VAL A 122 23.79 -16.46 -2.09
C VAL A 122 24.06 -17.13 -0.73
N LEU A 123 24.91 -16.52 0.09
CA LEU A 123 25.24 -16.99 1.44
C LEU A 123 24.42 -16.31 2.54
N ALA A 124 23.64 -15.27 2.21
CA ALA A 124 22.86 -14.48 3.18
C ALA A 124 21.52 -15.14 3.53
N PHE A 125 21.56 -16.45 3.80
CA PHE A 125 20.43 -17.28 4.19
C PHE A 125 20.81 -18.10 5.42
N GLU A 126 19.81 -18.57 6.15
CA GLU A 126 20.05 -19.48 7.26
C GLU A 126 20.69 -20.78 6.74
N GLY A 127 21.87 -21.10 7.28
CA GLY A 127 22.65 -22.26 6.82
C GLY A 127 23.29 -22.08 5.43
N GLY A 128 23.40 -20.86 4.92
CA GLY A 128 24.03 -20.55 3.64
C GLY A 128 25.48 -21.03 3.57
N THR A 129 25.74 -22.08 2.80
CA THR A 129 27.10 -22.57 2.50
C THR A 129 27.25 -22.72 0.99
N ARG A 130 28.49 -22.69 0.47
CA ARG A 130 28.75 -22.90 -0.97
C ARG A 130 28.21 -24.23 -1.53
N ARG A 131 27.85 -25.18 -0.66
CA ARG A 131 27.25 -26.47 -1.03
C ARG A 131 25.72 -26.44 -1.04
N ASN A 132 25.11 -25.54 -0.25
CA ASN A 132 23.66 -25.43 -0.07
C ASN A 132 23.20 -24.02 -0.46
N ILE A 133 23.18 -23.75 -1.76
CA ILE A 133 22.70 -22.47 -2.31
C ILE A 133 21.22 -22.64 -2.65
N PRO A 134 20.31 -21.82 -2.07
CA PRO A 134 18.91 -21.86 -2.41
C PRO A 134 18.70 -21.49 -3.88
N LYS A 135 17.74 -22.14 -4.54
CA LYS A 135 17.39 -21.84 -5.93
C LYS A 135 16.06 -21.10 -5.97
N PHE A 136 16.09 -19.87 -6.45
CA PHE A 136 14.89 -19.06 -6.70
C PHE A 136 14.72 -18.83 -8.19
N GLU A 137 13.47 -18.97 -8.65
CA GLU A 137 13.09 -18.62 -10.01
C GLU A 137 12.78 -17.13 -10.10
N ALA A 138 12.95 -16.55 -11.29
CA ALA A 138 12.53 -15.18 -11.54
C ALA A 138 11.01 -15.05 -11.29
N GLY A 139 10.61 -14.00 -10.58
CA GLY A 139 9.23 -13.79 -10.12
C GLY A 139 8.96 -14.28 -8.70
N THR A 140 9.88 -15.00 -8.05
CA THR A 140 9.69 -15.45 -6.66
C THR A 140 9.62 -14.25 -5.71
N LEU A 141 8.62 -14.22 -4.83
CA LEU A 141 8.48 -13.21 -3.78
C LEU A 141 9.28 -13.60 -2.54
N LEU A 142 10.10 -12.69 -2.05
CA LEU A 142 10.95 -12.88 -0.88
C LEU A 142 10.66 -11.82 0.18
N TYR A 143 10.54 -12.24 1.43
CA TYR A 143 10.59 -11.36 2.59
C TYR A 143 12.03 -11.27 3.08
N VAL A 144 12.59 -10.06 3.04
CA VAL A 144 14.02 -9.82 3.21
C VAL A 144 14.26 -8.58 4.06
N ARG A 145 15.43 -8.50 4.66
CA ARG A 145 15.89 -7.32 5.39
C ARG A 145 16.98 -6.59 4.60
N VAL A 146 16.93 -5.26 4.61
CA VAL A 146 17.99 -4.42 4.05
C VAL A 146 19.14 -4.34 5.07
N VAL A 147 20.33 -4.77 4.68
CA VAL A 147 21.53 -4.72 5.56
C VAL A 147 22.31 -3.44 5.31
N LYS A 148 22.55 -3.09 4.05
CA LYS A 148 23.27 -1.87 3.67
C LYS A 148 22.49 -1.11 2.62
N ALA A 149 22.35 0.20 2.84
CA ALA A 149 21.69 1.11 1.91
C ALA A 149 22.47 2.43 1.84
N ASN A 150 23.59 2.40 1.10
CA ASN A 150 24.41 3.60 0.89
C ASN A 150 23.89 4.37 -0.34
N PRO A 151 23.75 5.71 -0.25
CA PRO A 151 23.42 6.52 -1.42
C PRO A 151 24.46 6.31 -2.54
N GLY A 152 24.00 6.03 -3.75
CA GLY A 152 24.87 5.82 -4.92
C GLY A 152 25.39 4.40 -5.11
N MET A 153 25.12 3.49 -4.17
CA MET A 153 25.36 2.05 -4.34
C MET A 153 24.04 1.28 -4.37
N ASN A 154 24.05 0.09 -4.97
CA ASN A 154 22.91 -0.80 -4.89
C ASN A 154 22.76 -1.31 -3.44
N PRO A 155 21.53 -1.40 -2.93
CA PRO A 155 21.30 -1.89 -1.57
C PRO A 155 21.60 -3.39 -1.46
N GLU A 156 22.16 -3.79 -0.32
CA GLU A 156 22.43 -5.18 0.02
C GLU A 156 21.35 -5.72 0.96
N LEU A 157 20.86 -6.93 0.68
CA LEU A 157 19.80 -7.61 1.39
C LEU A 157 20.31 -8.85 2.13
N SER A 158 19.55 -9.30 3.12
CA SER A 158 19.74 -10.59 3.79
C SER A 158 18.39 -11.24 4.10
N CYS A 159 18.35 -12.57 4.06
CA CYS A 159 17.26 -13.40 4.57
C CYS A 159 17.52 -13.90 6.01
N THR A 160 18.42 -13.25 6.74
CA THR A 160 18.67 -13.55 8.15
C THR A 160 18.51 -12.29 8.99
N ASP A 161 18.13 -12.48 10.24
CA ASP A 161 18.21 -11.43 11.24
C ASP A 161 19.69 -11.10 11.58
N ALA A 162 19.91 -10.05 12.38
CA ALA A 162 21.22 -9.65 12.90
C ALA A 162 21.89 -10.78 13.70
N SER A 163 21.09 -11.69 14.26
CA SER A 163 21.55 -12.89 14.96
C SER A 163 21.92 -14.07 14.05
N GLY A 164 21.72 -13.94 12.73
CA GLY A 164 22.04 -14.98 11.74
C GLY A 164 20.99 -16.08 11.59
N LYS A 165 19.84 -15.97 12.25
CA LYS A 165 18.70 -16.91 12.13
C LYS A 165 17.68 -16.43 11.10
N ALA A 166 16.94 -17.34 10.45
CA ALA A 166 15.86 -16.98 9.53
C ALA A 166 14.58 -16.60 10.31
N ALA A 167 14.62 -15.47 11.01
CA ALA A 167 13.49 -14.91 11.74
C ALA A 167 12.35 -14.47 10.79
N GLU A 168 11.68 -15.45 10.18
CA GLU A 168 10.54 -15.32 9.25
C GLU A 168 10.89 -14.75 7.87
N PHE A 169 12.17 -14.45 7.61
CA PHE A 169 12.67 -14.09 6.29
C PHE A 169 12.81 -15.31 5.39
N GLY A 170 12.55 -15.14 4.09
CA GLY A 170 12.62 -16.22 3.12
C GLY A 170 11.63 -16.05 1.98
N ALA A 171 11.41 -17.13 1.23
CA ALA A 171 10.45 -17.14 0.15
C ALA A 171 9.02 -17.27 0.66
N LEU A 172 8.16 -16.39 0.18
CA LEU A 172 6.73 -16.45 0.40
C LEU A 172 6.09 -17.21 -0.76
N LYS A 173 5.38 -18.29 -0.44
CA LYS A 173 4.68 -19.13 -1.40
C LYS A 173 3.20 -18.80 -1.38
N ASP A 174 2.58 -18.84 -2.55
CA ASP A 174 1.16 -18.55 -2.75
C ASP A 174 0.77 -17.16 -2.23
N GLY A 175 -0.52 -16.93 -2.02
CA GLY A 175 -1.06 -15.64 -1.57
C GLY A 175 -1.14 -14.57 -2.65
N TYR A 176 -1.47 -13.37 -2.22
CA TYR A 176 -1.67 -12.20 -3.07
C TYR A 176 -0.83 -11.04 -2.55
N MET A 177 -0.03 -10.46 -3.44
CA MET A 177 0.78 -9.28 -3.15
C MET A 177 0.21 -8.07 -3.86
N PHE A 178 0.01 -6.99 -3.10
CA PHE A 178 -0.46 -5.72 -3.61
C PHE A 178 0.43 -4.58 -3.12
N GLU A 179 0.33 -3.45 -3.81
CA GLU A 179 1.10 -2.25 -3.49
C GLU A 179 0.27 -1.24 -2.71
N CYS A 180 0.89 -0.58 -1.75
CA CYS A 180 0.32 0.50 -0.95
C CYS A 180 1.34 1.64 -0.76
N SER A 181 0.95 2.71 -0.05
CA SER A 181 1.90 3.75 0.31
C SER A 181 2.83 3.31 1.43
N THR A 182 4.03 3.90 1.48
CA THR A 182 4.98 3.64 2.57
C THR A 182 4.44 4.11 3.94
N GLY A 183 3.53 5.10 3.94
CA GLY A 183 2.81 5.52 5.15
C GLY A 183 1.87 4.43 5.67
N LEU A 184 1.09 3.82 4.77
CA LEU A 184 0.22 2.69 5.13
C LEU A 184 1.03 1.49 5.63
N SER A 185 2.13 1.11 4.97
CA SER A 185 3.02 0.05 5.45
C SER A 185 3.54 0.30 6.87
N ARG A 186 3.98 1.53 7.16
CA ARG A 186 4.41 1.90 8.51
C ARG A 186 3.27 1.82 9.51
N MET A 187 2.07 2.28 9.14
CA MET A 187 0.88 2.17 10.00
C MET A 187 0.50 0.73 10.30
N LEU A 188 0.62 -0.19 9.33
CA LEU A 188 0.33 -1.62 9.52
C LEU A 188 1.32 -2.28 10.48
N LEU A 189 2.59 -1.87 10.45
CA LEU A 189 3.67 -2.35 11.34
C LEU A 189 3.75 -1.58 12.68
N SER A 190 2.93 -0.54 12.86
CA SER A 190 2.95 0.26 14.09
C SER A 190 2.53 -0.55 15.31
N SER A 191 3.07 -0.16 16.47
CA SER A 191 2.65 -0.63 17.79
C SER A 191 2.00 0.53 18.55
N PRO A 192 0.73 0.42 19.01
CA PRO A 192 -0.15 -0.76 18.98
C PRO A 192 -0.63 -1.14 17.57
N THR A 193 -0.99 -2.41 17.39
CA THR A 193 -1.41 -3.00 16.11
C THR A 193 -2.49 -2.16 15.41
N CYS A 194 -2.37 -2.03 14.09
CA CYS A 194 -3.31 -1.28 13.28
C CYS A 194 -4.77 -1.73 13.54
N PRO A 195 -5.71 -0.81 13.80
CA PRO A 195 -7.12 -1.11 14.09
C PRO A 195 -7.79 -2.02 13.06
N VAL A 196 -7.42 -1.91 11.78
CA VAL A 196 -7.95 -2.73 10.69
C VAL A 196 -7.56 -4.19 10.86
N LEU A 197 -6.27 -4.45 11.13
CA LEU A 197 -5.76 -5.80 11.31
C LEU A 197 -6.34 -6.45 12.56
N GLU A 198 -6.47 -5.68 13.65
CA GLU A 198 -7.09 -6.15 14.89
C GLU A 198 -8.57 -6.54 14.67
N ALA A 199 -9.31 -5.77 13.87
CA ALA A 199 -10.72 -6.04 13.58
C ALA A 199 -10.89 -7.27 12.66
N LEU A 200 -10.07 -7.38 11.61
CA LEU A 200 -10.12 -8.50 10.66
C LEU A 200 -9.67 -9.82 11.31
N GLY A 201 -8.59 -9.78 12.09
CA GLY A 201 -8.01 -10.97 12.74
C GLY A 201 -8.90 -11.62 13.80
N LYS A 202 -9.93 -10.93 14.30
CA LYS A 202 -10.92 -11.51 15.24
C LYS A 202 -11.81 -12.57 14.62
N LYS A 203 -12.05 -12.50 13.30
CA LYS A 203 -12.98 -13.39 12.59
C LYS A 203 -12.36 -14.15 11.43
N LEU A 204 -11.29 -13.63 10.85
CA LEU A 204 -10.64 -14.21 9.67
C LEU A 204 -9.26 -14.75 10.06
N SER A 205 -8.98 -15.99 9.65
CA SER A 205 -7.64 -16.57 9.71
C SER A 205 -6.90 -16.25 8.41
N PHE A 206 -5.85 -15.42 8.50
CA PHE A 206 -4.98 -15.08 7.38
C PHE A 206 -3.56 -14.81 7.89
N GLU A 207 -2.59 -15.01 7.01
CA GLU A 207 -1.20 -14.63 7.17
C GLU A 207 -0.95 -13.32 6.42
N ILE A 208 -0.07 -12.48 6.95
CA ILE A 208 0.29 -11.21 6.35
C ILE A 208 1.78 -10.93 6.54
N ALA A 209 2.43 -10.47 5.47
CA ALA A 209 3.78 -9.93 5.53
C ALA A 209 3.74 -8.50 4.96
N VAL A 210 4.27 -7.54 5.71
CA VAL A 210 4.26 -6.12 5.34
C VAL A 210 5.69 -5.67 5.09
N GLY A 211 5.95 -5.19 3.88
CA GLY A 211 7.21 -4.53 3.54
C GLY A 211 7.10 -3.01 3.71
N LEU A 212 8.12 -2.40 4.33
CA LEU A 212 8.24 -0.94 4.43
C LEU A 212 8.39 -0.24 3.08
N ASN A 213 8.61 -1.01 2.01
CA ASN A 213 8.64 -0.55 0.63
C ASN A 213 7.25 -0.33 -0.02
N GLY A 214 6.16 -0.42 0.75
CA GLY A 214 4.81 -0.24 0.20
C GLY A 214 4.34 -1.45 -0.60
N ARG A 215 4.80 -2.64 -0.22
CA ARG A 215 4.29 -3.93 -0.71
C ARG A 215 3.76 -4.71 0.48
N VAL A 216 2.63 -5.35 0.30
CA VAL A 216 1.98 -6.18 1.32
C VAL A 216 1.59 -7.50 0.69
N TRP A 217 1.89 -8.59 1.36
CA TRP A 217 1.51 -9.94 0.97
C TRP A 217 0.50 -10.48 1.97
N VAL A 218 -0.57 -11.09 1.47
CA VAL A 218 -1.63 -11.70 2.27
C VAL A 218 -1.91 -13.10 1.75
N ASN A 219 -2.03 -14.06 2.67
CA ASN A 219 -2.38 -15.44 2.35
C ASN A 219 -3.48 -15.95 3.28
N ALA A 220 -4.40 -16.75 2.76
CA ALA A 220 -5.48 -17.36 3.54
C ALA A 220 -5.99 -18.61 2.82
N ASN A 221 -6.65 -19.50 3.55
CA ASN A 221 -7.20 -20.74 3.00
C ASN A 221 -8.25 -20.51 1.89
N SER A 222 -8.95 -19.37 1.90
CA SER A 222 -9.96 -19.02 0.89
C SER A 222 -9.56 -17.75 0.14
N PRO A 223 -9.54 -17.77 -1.21
CA PRO A 223 -9.26 -16.59 -2.02
C PRO A 223 -10.22 -15.42 -1.73
N SER A 224 -11.48 -15.71 -1.37
CA SER A 224 -12.46 -14.69 -0.98
C SER A 224 -12.00 -13.90 0.25
N ILE A 225 -11.37 -14.57 1.23
CA ILE A 225 -10.82 -13.91 2.43
C ILE A 225 -9.65 -13.01 2.02
N VAL A 226 -8.75 -13.50 1.16
CA VAL A 226 -7.60 -12.72 0.67
C VAL A 226 -8.05 -11.43 -0.01
N ILE A 227 -9.03 -11.50 -0.91
CA ILE A 227 -9.57 -10.33 -1.63
C ILE A 227 -10.14 -9.31 -0.65
N ILE A 228 -10.89 -9.77 0.35
CA ILE A 228 -11.54 -8.90 1.33
C ILE A 228 -10.50 -8.21 2.20
N VAL A 229 -9.52 -8.95 2.70
CA VAL A 229 -8.44 -8.41 3.53
C VAL A 229 -7.62 -7.40 2.74
N ALA A 230 -7.23 -7.73 1.50
CA ALA A 230 -6.49 -6.81 0.64
C ALA A 230 -7.28 -5.52 0.38
N ASN A 231 -8.56 -5.62 0.02
CA ASN A 231 -9.42 -4.46 -0.20
C ASN A 231 -9.64 -3.63 1.06
N ALA A 232 -9.81 -4.27 2.22
CA ALA A 232 -9.95 -3.57 3.50
C ALA A 232 -8.68 -2.79 3.84
N ILE A 233 -7.50 -3.38 3.63
CA ILE A 233 -6.22 -2.71 3.88
C ILE A 233 -6.02 -1.55 2.90
N MET A 234 -6.24 -1.73 1.60
CA MET A 234 -6.09 -0.66 0.61
C MET A 234 -7.01 0.54 0.90
N ASN A 235 -8.26 0.28 1.28
CA ASN A 235 -9.21 1.36 1.60
C ASN A 235 -8.96 2.01 2.97
N SER A 236 -8.12 1.43 3.82
CA SER A 236 -7.86 1.97 5.16
C SER A 236 -6.95 3.19 5.19
N GLU A 237 -6.21 3.46 4.11
CA GLU A 237 -5.20 4.51 4.04
C GLU A 237 -5.78 5.92 4.30
N THR A 238 -6.98 6.19 3.83
CA THR A 238 -7.64 7.50 3.95
C THR A 238 -8.56 7.62 5.17
N LEU A 239 -8.70 6.54 5.94
CA LEU A 239 -9.65 6.46 7.05
C LEU A 239 -8.97 6.66 8.40
N SER A 240 -9.66 7.32 9.32
CA SER A 240 -9.25 7.38 10.72
C SER A 240 -9.36 6.01 11.41
N GLY A 241 -8.63 5.80 12.51
CA GLY A 241 -8.64 4.52 13.23
C GLY A 241 -10.03 4.04 13.70
N VAL A 242 -10.95 4.96 13.99
CA VAL A 242 -12.34 4.62 14.33
C VAL A 242 -13.12 4.17 13.09
N GLN A 243 -12.99 4.92 11.98
CA GLN A 243 -13.63 4.58 10.71
C GLN A 243 -13.11 3.25 10.15
N GLN A 244 -11.82 2.97 10.34
CA GLN A 244 -11.18 1.69 9.98
C GLN A 244 -11.87 0.50 10.67
N LYS A 245 -12.15 0.59 11.98
CA LYS A 245 -12.87 -0.46 12.73
C LYS A 245 -14.29 -0.65 12.19
N ILE A 246 -15.04 0.44 12.03
CA ILE A 246 -16.43 0.41 11.52
C ILE A 246 -16.48 -0.21 10.11
N MET A 247 -15.52 0.14 9.24
CA MET A 247 -15.44 -0.42 7.89
C MET A 247 -15.18 -1.93 7.95
N ALA A 248 -14.19 -2.37 8.74
CA ALA A 248 -13.87 -3.79 8.88
C ALA A 248 -15.06 -4.60 9.42
N GLU A 249 -15.75 -4.09 10.44
CA GLU A 249 -16.95 -4.73 10.99
C GLU A 249 -18.09 -4.85 9.98
N LYS A 250 -18.34 -3.79 9.20
CA LYS A 250 -19.36 -3.81 8.13
C LYS A 250 -19.02 -4.82 7.03
N LEU A 251 -17.74 -4.94 6.67
CA LEU A 251 -17.30 -5.95 5.70
C LEU A 251 -17.52 -7.36 6.25
N LEU A 252 -17.17 -7.60 7.51
CA LEU A 252 -17.35 -8.89 8.16
C LEU A 252 -18.82 -9.31 8.28
N GLN A 253 -19.73 -8.36 8.56
CA GLN A 253 -21.17 -8.63 8.61
C GLN A 253 -21.73 -9.10 7.27
N LYS A 254 -21.24 -8.57 6.15
CA LYS A 254 -21.68 -8.96 4.80
C LYS A 254 -21.20 -10.37 4.40
N ILE A 255 -20.14 -10.87 5.03
CA ILE A 255 -19.54 -12.18 4.73
C ILE A 255 -20.25 -13.30 5.49
N GLN A 256 -20.67 -13.04 6.73
CA GLN A 256 -21.32 -14.03 7.59
C GLN A 256 -22.50 -14.77 6.91
N PRO A 257 -23.39 -14.15 6.11
CA PRO A 257 -24.46 -14.88 5.42
C PRO A 257 -24.02 -15.71 4.19
N GLN A 258 -22.74 -15.70 3.81
CA GLN A 258 -22.23 -16.37 2.60
C GLN A 258 -21.34 -17.58 2.89
N VAL A 259 -20.74 -17.67 4.08
CA VAL A 259 -19.90 -18.81 4.47
C VAL A 259 -20.73 -20.05 4.81
N ASP A 260 -22.00 -19.87 5.19
CA ASP A 260 -22.93 -20.95 5.55
C ASP A 260 -23.75 -21.49 4.36
N ASN A 261 -23.54 -20.98 3.13
CA ASN A 261 -24.30 -21.41 1.94
C ASN A 261 -23.39 -22.05 0.86
N PRO A 262 -23.27 -23.40 0.82
CA PRO A 262 -22.42 -24.11 -0.14
C PRO A 262 -22.85 -23.92 -1.62
N SER A 263 -23.99 -23.28 -1.88
CA SER A 263 -24.51 -23.00 -3.22
C SER A 263 -23.68 -21.98 -4.00
N PHE A 264 -22.94 -21.09 -3.34
CA PHE A 264 -22.22 -20.00 -4.00
C PHE A 264 -20.95 -20.48 -4.72
N TYR A 265 -20.29 -21.50 -4.18
CA TYR A 265 -19.10 -22.11 -4.80
C TYR A 265 -19.45 -22.90 -6.07
N ARG A 266 -20.67 -23.44 -6.19
CA ARG A 266 -21.11 -24.15 -7.40
C ARG A 266 -21.25 -23.23 -8.61
N VAL A 267 -21.72 -22.00 -8.41
CA VAL A 267 -21.91 -21.04 -9.51
C VAL A 267 -20.56 -20.51 -9.99
N LEU A 268 -19.65 -20.15 -9.07
CA LEU A 268 -18.30 -19.72 -9.44
C LEU A 268 -17.49 -20.84 -10.11
N TRP A 269 -17.63 -22.08 -9.63
CA TRP A 269 -16.97 -23.25 -10.23
C TRP A 269 -17.52 -23.57 -11.62
N LEU A 270 -18.84 -23.48 -11.84
CA LEU A 270 -19.42 -23.64 -13.18
C LEU A 270 -18.96 -22.55 -14.16
N VAL A 271 -18.87 -21.30 -13.71
CA VAL A 271 -18.38 -20.20 -14.58
C VAL A 271 -16.91 -20.39 -14.96
N TRP A 272 -16.09 -20.93 -14.06
CA TRP A 272 -14.70 -21.26 -14.36
C TRP A 272 -14.56 -22.51 -15.27
N LEU A 273 -15.39 -23.54 -15.04
CA LEU A 273 -15.41 -24.76 -15.87
C LEU A 273 -15.85 -24.46 -17.31
N LEU A 274 -16.88 -23.64 -17.47
CA LEU A 274 -17.39 -23.21 -18.79
C LEU A 274 -16.46 -22.22 -19.49
N GLY A 275 -15.52 -21.59 -18.78
CA GLY A 275 -14.50 -20.72 -19.35
C GLY A 275 -13.22 -21.45 -19.81
N SER A 276 -13.09 -22.75 -19.52
CA SER A 276 -11.84 -23.50 -19.71
C SER A 276 -11.85 -24.46 -20.91
N GLU A 277 -12.97 -24.63 -21.60
CA GLU A 277 -13.05 -25.40 -22.85
C GLU A 277 -13.09 -24.46 -24.07
N GLY A 278 -11.92 -23.94 -24.41
CA GLY A 278 -11.65 -23.44 -25.76
C GLY A 278 -11.58 -24.60 -26.74
N LEU A 279 -12.73 -25.04 -27.24
CA LEU A 279 -12.83 -26.06 -28.28
C LEU A 279 -12.45 -25.49 -29.65
N THR A 280 -11.39 -26.07 -30.20
CA THR A 280 -10.88 -25.92 -31.56
C THR A 280 -11.95 -26.18 -32.63
N LEU A 281 -12.03 -25.28 -33.63
CA LEU A 281 -12.85 -25.46 -34.82
C LEU A 281 -12.48 -26.74 -35.59
N GLY A 282 -13.47 -27.61 -35.81
CA GLY A 282 -13.40 -28.75 -36.72
C GLY A 282 -14.80 -29.23 -37.14
N SER A 283 -15.29 -28.70 -38.27
CA SER A 283 -16.18 -29.34 -39.28
C SER A 283 -17.48 -30.09 -38.88
N ILE A 284 -18.65 -29.46 -39.17
CA ILE A 284 -19.85 -29.89 -39.98
C ILE A 284 -20.50 -31.29 -39.66
N PRO A 285 -21.85 -31.50 -39.62
CA PRO A 285 -22.86 -30.98 -40.57
C PRO A 285 -24.22 -30.46 -40.05
N SER A 286 -24.85 -29.79 -41.01
CA SER A 286 -26.20 -29.25 -41.17
C SER A 286 -27.36 -30.25 -41.05
N GLU A 287 -28.36 -29.90 -40.25
CA GLU A 287 -29.82 -30.16 -40.33
C GLU A 287 -30.36 -29.77 -38.93
N MET A 288 -31.29 -28.84 -38.75
CA MET A 288 -32.71 -29.00 -39.05
C MET A 288 -33.40 -27.63 -38.89
N GLN A 289 -34.15 -27.22 -39.90
CA GLN A 289 -34.99 -26.03 -39.92
C GLN A 289 -36.27 -26.22 -39.08
N SER A 290 -36.75 -25.11 -38.51
CA SER A 290 -38.17 -24.67 -38.39
C SER A 290 -38.62 -24.25 -36.97
N GLY A 291 -39.21 -23.05 -36.88
CA GLY A 291 -40.09 -22.64 -35.77
C GLY A 291 -39.78 -21.27 -35.15
N PRO A 292 -40.64 -20.24 -35.32
CA PRO A 292 -40.33 -18.83 -34.99
C PRO A 292 -40.93 -18.39 -33.64
N LEU A 293 -40.25 -17.52 -32.88
CA LEU A 293 -40.89 -16.68 -31.85
C LEU A 293 -40.22 -15.30 -31.76
N HIS A 294 -40.82 -14.36 -32.51
CA HIS A 294 -41.08 -12.95 -32.20
C HIS A 294 -40.12 -12.20 -31.24
N CYS A 295 -39.25 -11.35 -31.81
CA CYS A 295 -38.68 -10.18 -31.14
C CYS A 295 -39.73 -9.05 -31.09
N SER A 296 -39.93 -8.45 -29.92
CA SER A 296 -40.53 -7.12 -29.81
C SER A 296 -39.46 -6.17 -29.28
N CYS A 297 -38.98 -5.30 -30.17
CA CYS A 297 -38.11 -4.18 -29.83
C CYS A 297 -38.99 -3.02 -29.35
N TYR A 298 -38.85 -2.61 -28.09
CA TYR A 298 -39.27 -1.27 -27.67
C TYR A 298 -38.06 -0.34 -27.76
N ARG A 299 -38.23 0.69 -28.59
CA ARG A 299 -37.29 1.77 -28.87
C ARG A 299 -37.90 3.02 -28.24
N GLU A 300 -37.22 3.60 -27.25
CA GLU A 300 -37.47 4.99 -26.84
C GLU A 300 -36.19 5.80 -27.01
N SER A 301 -36.37 6.91 -27.70
CA SER A 301 -35.36 7.84 -28.21
C SER A 301 -35.42 9.16 -27.44
N ASP A 302 -34.23 9.70 -27.15
CA ASP A 302 -33.85 11.12 -26.99
C ASP A 302 -34.55 11.95 -25.88
N THR A 303 -33.87 12.65 -24.95
CA THR A 303 -32.90 13.73 -25.20
C THR A 303 -32.26 14.29 -23.90
N SER A 304 -30.95 14.58 -23.99
CA SER A 304 -30.20 15.74 -23.42
C SER A 304 -29.68 15.83 -21.97
N ARG A 305 -28.33 15.91 -21.90
CA ARG A 305 -27.41 16.69 -21.03
C ARG A 305 -27.33 16.40 -19.51
N THR A 306 -26.21 15.79 -19.07
CA THR A 306 -25.36 16.24 -17.92
C THR A 306 -24.00 15.50 -17.86
N THR A 307 -22.93 16.29 -17.69
CA THR A 307 -21.56 16.09 -17.12
C THR A 307 -20.82 14.72 -17.08
N PRO A 308 -19.47 14.70 -17.26
CA PRO A 308 -18.67 13.48 -17.35
C PRO A 308 -18.15 13.00 -15.98
N TYR A 309 -19.02 12.47 -15.12
CA TYR A 309 -18.62 11.73 -13.92
C TYR A 309 -19.74 10.77 -13.52
N ASP A 310 -19.94 9.67 -14.28
CA ASP A 310 -20.78 8.54 -13.84
C ASP A 310 -20.58 7.26 -14.70
N GLY A 311 -19.34 7.01 -15.13
CA GLY A 311 -19.01 5.91 -16.04
C GLY A 311 -18.65 4.57 -15.40
N LEU A 312 -18.49 4.47 -14.06
CA LEU A 312 -17.97 3.23 -13.43
C LEU A 312 -18.96 2.50 -12.50
N LEU A 313 -20.09 3.11 -12.15
CA LEU A 313 -21.08 2.48 -11.27
C LEU A 313 -22.18 1.72 -12.05
N ASN A 314 -22.42 2.05 -13.31
CA ASN A 314 -23.47 1.40 -14.11
C ASN A 314 -23.01 0.09 -14.79
N GLY A 315 -21.70 -0.09 -15.05
CA GLY A 315 -21.20 -1.33 -15.68
C GLY A 315 -21.22 -2.56 -14.77
N VAL A 316 -21.06 -2.37 -13.45
CA VAL A 316 -21.01 -3.47 -12.47
C VAL A 316 -22.43 -3.93 -12.07
N VAL A 317 -23.42 -3.04 -12.14
CA VAL A 317 -24.82 -3.36 -11.83
C VAL A 317 -25.50 -4.11 -12.99
N PHE A 318 -25.13 -3.82 -14.25
CA PHE A 318 -25.72 -4.52 -15.41
C PHE A 318 -25.30 -5.99 -15.52
N ILE A 319 -24.08 -6.35 -15.09
CA ILE A 319 -23.61 -7.75 -15.09
C ILE A 319 -24.29 -8.55 -13.97
N ALA A 320 -24.54 -7.94 -12.80
CA ALA A 320 -25.25 -8.59 -11.71
C ALA A 320 -26.77 -8.73 -11.97
N ALA A 321 -27.40 -7.72 -12.60
CA ALA A 321 -28.83 -7.76 -12.91
C ALA A 321 -29.16 -8.74 -14.06
N ALA A 322 -28.26 -8.89 -15.04
CA ALA A 322 -28.40 -9.89 -16.10
C ALA A 322 -28.29 -11.33 -15.56
N ALA A 323 -27.41 -11.56 -14.57
CA ALA A 323 -27.25 -12.86 -13.91
C ALA A 323 -28.46 -13.25 -13.03
N CYS A 324 -29.09 -12.28 -12.36
CA CYS A 324 -30.30 -12.54 -11.57
C CYS A 324 -31.52 -12.84 -12.45
N ARG A 325 -31.77 -12.08 -13.53
CA ARG A 325 -32.92 -12.36 -14.42
C ARG A 325 -32.81 -13.69 -15.17
N PHE A 326 -31.60 -14.15 -15.44
CA PHE A 326 -31.39 -15.48 -16.05
C PHE A 326 -31.67 -16.62 -15.07
N SER A 327 -31.45 -16.39 -13.78
CA SER A 327 -31.69 -17.37 -12.72
C SER A 327 -33.19 -17.55 -12.43
N ASP A 328 -33.97 -16.46 -12.46
CA ASP A 328 -35.42 -16.50 -12.24
C ASP A 328 -36.16 -17.21 -13.39
N LEU A 329 -35.75 -16.96 -14.65
CA LEU A 329 -36.30 -17.63 -15.84
C LEU A 329 -35.96 -19.14 -15.92
N TYR A 330 -34.86 -19.56 -15.29
CA TYR A 330 -34.47 -20.98 -15.24
C TYR A 330 -35.23 -21.74 -14.14
N SER A 331 -35.55 -21.06 -13.04
CA SER A 331 -36.33 -21.61 -11.93
C SER A 331 -37.81 -21.83 -12.31
N GLU A 332 -38.43 -20.89 -13.02
CA GLU A 332 -39.83 -21.02 -13.47
C GLU A 332 -40.03 -22.14 -14.52
N ARG A 333 -39.04 -22.40 -15.39
CA ARG A 333 -39.12 -23.50 -16.37
C ARG A 333 -38.94 -24.91 -15.76
N HIS A 334 -38.26 -25.03 -14.63
CA HIS A 334 -38.08 -26.31 -13.94
C HIS A 334 -39.28 -26.64 -13.03
N ALA A 335 -39.98 -25.64 -12.49
CA ALA A 335 -41.22 -25.84 -11.73
C ALA A 335 -42.37 -26.39 -12.60
N PHE A 336 -42.43 -26.02 -13.88
CA PHE A 336 -43.49 -26.47 -14.80
C PHE A 336 -43.29 -27.88 -15.37
N ARG A 337 -42.15 -28.54 -15.09
CA ARG A 337 -41.82 -29.87 -15.63
C ARG A 337 -41.96 -31.01 -14.61
N GLN A 338 -42.45 -30.73 -13.40
CA GLN A 338 -42.75 -31.74 -12.37
C GLN A 338 -44.25 -31.91 -12.07
N GLN A 339 -45.13 -31.28 -12.86
CA GLN A 339 -46.56 -31.55 -12.87
C GLN A 339 -47.04 -31.81 -14.31
N SER A 340 -46.72 -32.99 -14.84
CA SER A 340 -47.42 -33.61 -15.98
C SER A 340 -47.18 -35.11 -15.99
#